data_AF-A0A0K6I3R8-F1
#
_entry.id   AF-A0A0K6I3R8-F1
#
_cell.length_a   1.000
_cell.length_b   1.000
_cell.length_c   1.000
_cell.angle_alpha   90.00
_cell.angle_beta   90.00
_cell.angle_gamma   90.00
#
_symmetry.space_group_name_H-M   'P 1'
#
loop_
_entity.id
_entity.type
_entity.pdbx_description
1 polymer ?
#
loop_
_entity_poly.entity_id
_entity_poly.type
_entity_poly.pdbx_seq_one_letter_code
_entity_poly.pdbx_strand_id
1 'polypeptide(L)'
;MGATIHQGCAARGIDLANGRIAGVHTEKGYIKTSAVLCSAGAWSSRFLRPLGVSFPQASIRQTALRSAPTVNIGEAISTPYCTIKRRLDGSCTLAISGKANLEITPQAIRYSREFMPQFIRRLKNVKLGIGKLFLSGPDSLSALLATDGRIFETNRELDLPPLKWLVRMWWRACARPSPSWTSPPSDTRA
;
A
#
# COMPACT_ATOMS: atom_id res chain seq x y z
N MET A 1 -5.10 24.00 -18.22
CA MET A 1 -4.50 22.65 -18.26
C MET A 1 -5.52 21.69 -18.87
N GLY A 2 -5.10 20.76 -19.73
CA GLY A 2 -5.99 19.93 -20.58
C GLY A 2 -5.89 18.41 -20.34
N ALA A 3 -5.48 17.97 -19.15
CA ALA A 3 -5.44 16.55 -18.82
C ALA A 3 -6.85 16.02 -18.51
N THR A 4 -7.13 14.77 -18.90
CA THR A 4 -8.38 14.07 -18.58
C THR A 4 -8.14 12.96 -17.56
N ILE A 5 -9.04 12.80 -16.58
CA ILE A 5 -8.94 11.76 -15.55
C ILE A 5 -10.08 10.76 -15.75
N HIS A 6 -9.74 9.48 -15.91
CA HIS A 6 -10.69 8.40 -16.13
C HIS A 6 -10.68 7.48 -14.90
N GLN A 7 -11.54 7.77 -13.92
CA GLN A 7 -11.70 6.93 -12.73
C GLN A 7 -12.53 5.68 -13.01
N GLY A 8 -12.40 4.66 -12.16
CA GLY A 8 -13.03 3.36 -12.37
C GLY A 8 -12.70 2.82 -13.76
N CYS A 9 -11.44 2.98 -14.18
CA CYS A 9 -10.93 2.57 -15.48
C CYS A 9 -9.57 1.88 -15.32
N ALA A 10 -9.59 0.56 -15.12
CA ALA A 10 -8.40 -0.25 -14.99
C ALA A 10 -7.69 -0.37 -16.35
N ALA A 11 -6.40 -0.06 -16.37
CA ALA A 11 -5.52 -0.43 -17.48
C ALA A 11 -5.22 -1.93 -17.37
N ARG A 12 -5.65 -2.72 -18.37
CA ARG A 12 -5.48 -4.18 -18.42
C ARG A 12 -4.11 -4.59 -18.91
N GLY A 13 -3.53 -3.81 -19.81
CA GLY A 13 -2.23 -4.10 -20.40
C GLY A 13 -1.83 -3.08 -21.45
N ILE A 14 -0.54 -3.12 -21.82
CA ILE A 14 0.04 -2.31 -22.87
C ILE A 14 0.04 -3.11 -24.17
N ASP A 15 -0.43 -2.50 -25.23
CA ASP A 15 -0.38 -3.04 -26.58
C ASP A 15 0.94 -2.65 -27.26
N LEU A 16 1.60 -3.64 -27.87
CA LEU A 16 2.89 -3.50 -28.52
C LEU A 16 2.77 -3.90 -30.00
N ALA A 17 3.13 -2.98 -30.89
CA ALA A 17 3.29 -3.25 -32.32
C ALA A 17 4.79 -3.18 -32.68
N ASN A 18 5.35 -4.29 -33.19
CA ASN A 18 6.77 -4.38 -33.56
C ASN A 18 7.72 -3.95 -32.44
N GLY A 19 7.41 -4.34 -31.20
CA GLY A 19 8.20 -3.98 -30.01
C GLY A 19 8.05 -2.52 -29.54
N ARG A 20 7.15 -1.73 -30.15
CA ARG A 20 6.86 -0.35 -29.76
C ARG A 20 5.46 -0.24 -29.18
N ILE A 21 5.26 0.68 -28.24
CA ILE A 21 3.95 0.97 -27.66
C ILE A 21 3.00 1.47 -28.77
N ALA A 22 1.85 0.81 -28.91
CA ALA A 22 0.78 1.19 -29.81
C ALA A 22 -0.44 1.75 -29.06
N GLY A 23 -0.65 1.31 -27.83
CA GLY A 23 -1.71 1.81 -26.96
C GLY A 23 -1.84 1.09 -25.64
N VAL A 24 -2.94 1.35 -24.96
CA VAL A 24 -3.30 0.73 -23.67
C VAL A 24 -4.72 0.17 -23.78
N HIS A 25 -4.87 -1.11 -23.46
CA HIS A 25 -6.18 -1.70 -23.26
C HIS A 25 -6.68 -1.35 -21.86
N THR A 26 -7.85 -0.73 -21.78
CA THR A 26 -8.53 -0.46 -20.51
C THR A 26 -9.86 -1.20 -20.45
N GLU A 27 -10.50 -1.20 -19.29
CA GLU A 27 -11.85 -1.74 -19.16
C GLU A 27 -12.89 -0.95 -19.99
N LYS A 28 -12.64 0.34 -20.25
CA LYS A 28 -13.55 1.24 -20.98
C LYS A 28 -13.20 1.41 -22.47
N GLY A 29 -12.24 0.63 -22.96
CA GLY A 29 -11.83 0.66 -24.36
C GLY A 29 -10.32 0.86 -24.54
N TYR A 30 -9.93 1.05 -25.80
CA TYR A 30 -8.54 1.19 -26.19
C TYR A 30 -8.14 2.66 -26.27
N ILE A 31 -6.98 2.98 -25.70
CA ILE A 31 -6.38 4.32 -25.81
C ILE A 31 -5.12 4.19 -26.66
N LYS A 32 -5.17 4.70 -27.89
CA LYS A 32 -4.02 4.74 -28.79
C LYS A 32 -2.99 5.74 -28.26
N THR A 33 -1.75 5.29 -28.09
CA THR A 33 -0.63 6.12 -27.62
C THR A 33 0.70 5.47 -27.99
N SER A 34 1.76 6.27 -28.13
CA SER A 34 3.12 5.79 -28.36
C SER A 34 3.98 5.79 -27.08
N ALA A 35 3.45 6.25 -25.95
CA ALA A 35 4.16 6.34 -24.68
C ALA A 35 3.22 6.09 -23.49
N VAL A 36 3.74 5.42 -22.46
CA VAL A 36 3.02 5.10 -21.22
C VAL A 36 3.97 5.27 -20.03
N LEU A 37 3.50 5.96 -18.98
CA LEU A 37 4.16 6.01 -17.68
C LEU A 37 3.46 5.03 -16.74
N CYS A 38 4.19 4.01 -16.27
CA CYS A 38 3.66 3.11 -15.25
C CYS A 38 3.76 3.77 -13.86
N SER A 39 2.62 4.20 -13.32
CA SER A 39 2.50 4.76 -11.97
C SER A 39 1.54 3.92 -11.11
N ALA A 40 1.56 2.60 -11.27
CA ALA A 40 0.58 1.67 -10.67
C ALA A 40 0.84 1.34 -9.19
N GLY A 41 1.85 1.95 -8.57
CA GLY A 41 2.20 1.73 -7.16
C GLY A 41 2.41 0.25 -6.86
N ALA A 42 1.67 -0.29 -5.88
CA ALA A 42 1.78 -1.68 -5.48
C ALA A 42 1.49 -2.69 -6.62
N TRP A 43 0.74 -2.31 -7.66
CA TRP A 43 0.44 -3.19 -8.80
C TRP A 43 1.51 -3.18 -9.91
N SER A 44 2.56 -2.36 -9.79
CA SER A 44 3.56 -2.15 -10.86
C SER A 44 4.27 -3.44 -11.27
N SER A 45 4.71 -4.25 -10.30
CA SER A 45 5.34 -5.56 -10.55
C SER A 45 4.45 -6.46 -11.43
N ARG A 46 3.17 -6.60 -11.05
CA ARG A 46 2.23 -7.43 -11.80
C ARG A 46 1.88 -6.84 -13.16
N PHE A 47 1.73 -5.53 -13.27
CA PHE A 47 1.37 -4.85 -14.52
C PHE A 47 2.48 -4.94 -15.56
N LEU A 48 3.74 -4.83 -15.15
CA LEU A 48 4.90 -4.87 -16.04
C LEU A 48 5.33 -6.29 -16.44
N ARG A 49 4.98 -7.30 -15.64
CA ARG A 49 5.40 -8.69 -15.85
C ARG A 49 5.04 -9.28 -17.23
N PRO A 50 3.82 -9.11 -17.79
CA PRO A 50 3.49 -9.61 -19.13
C PRO A 50 4.37 -9.01 -20.24
N LEU A 51 5.00 -7.86 -20.00
CA LEU A 51 5.92 -7.20 -20.94
C LEU A 51 7.36 -7.74 -20.80
N GLY A 52 7.58 -8.77 -19.97
CA GLY A 52 8.92 -9.32 -19.70
C GLY A 52 9.78 -8.46 -18.79
N VAL A 53 9.25 -7.35 -18.26
CA VAL A 53 9.99 -6.45 -17.36
C VAL A 53 9.93 -7.00 -15.94
N SER A 54 11.09 -7.34 -15.38
CA SER A 54 11.20 -7.69 -13.97
C SER A 54 11.25 -6.43 -13.12
N PHE A 55 10.29 -6.27 -12.22
CA PHE A 55 10.22 -5.16 -11.28
C PHE A 55 10.14 -5.71 -9.85
N PRO A 56 11.31 -5.91 -9.19
CA PRO A 56 11.34 -6.41 -7.82
C PRO A 56 10.62 -5.44 -6.88
N GLN A 57 9.56 -5.92 -6.24
CA GLN A 57 8.79 -5.16 -5.27
C GLN A 57 8.32 -6.08 -4.14
N ALA A 58 8.39 -5.60 -2.91
CA ALA A 58 7.86 -6.29 -1.74
C ALA A 58 6.96 -5.35 -0.94
N SER A 59 5.76 -5.81 -0.59
CA SER A 59 4.81 -5.01 0.19
C SER A 59 5.01 -5.19 1.69
N ILE A 60 4.85 -4.08 2.43
CA ILE A 60 4.80 -4.07 3.88
C ILE A 60 3.46 -3.46 4.28
N ARG A 61 2.79 -4.08 5.25
CA ARG A 61 1.55 -3.55 5.80
C ARG A 61 1.84 -2.73 7.05
N GLN A 62 1.39 -1.48 7.02
CA GLN A 62 1.44 -0.56 8.16
C GLN A 62 0.05 -0.03 8.47
N THR A 63 -0.10 0.59 9.63
CA THR A 63 -1.35 1.22 10.03
C THR A 63 -1.03 2.61 10.56
N ALA A 64 -1.73 3.60 10.00
CA ALA A 64 -1.77 4.96 10.51
C ALA A 64 -3.14 5.20 11.17
N LEU A 65 -3.17 6.13 12.13
CA LEU A 65 -4.36 6.54 12.86
C LEU A 65 -4.59 8.03 12.64
N ARG A 66 -5.85 8.43 12.65
CA ARG A 66 -6.24 9.84 12.71
C ARG A 66 -6.81 10.14 14.08
N SER A 67 -6.39 11.26 14.63
CA SER A 67 -6.86 11.77 15.91
C SER A 67 -8.09 12.67 15.71
N ALA A 68 -8.84 12.95 16.78
CA ALA A 68 -9.68 14.14 16.81
C ALA A 68 -8.81 15.41 16.75
N PRO A 69 -9.36 16.58 16.36
CA PRO A 69 -8.66 17.86 16.50
C PRO A 69 -8.11 18.04 17.92
N THR A 70 -6.87 18.50 18.03
CA THR A 70 -6.17 18.60 19.31
C THR A 70 -5.29 19.84 19.39
N VAL A 71 -4.71 20.10 20.56
CA VAL A 71 -3.79 21.21 20.78
C VAL A 71 -2.61 21.12 19.81
N ASN A 72 -2.12 22.27 19.34
CA ASN A 72 -0.98 22.30 18.45
C ASN A 72 0.29 21.88 19.20
N ILE A 73 0.75 20.66 18.93
CA ILE A 73 2.00 20.10 19.46
C ILE A 73 3.19 20.25 18.49
N GLY A 74 2.99 20.93 17.36
CA GLY A 74 3.94 21.05 16.26
C GLY A 74 3.40 20.48 14.94
N GLU A 75 3.98 20.91 13.81
CA GLU A 75 3.51 20.53 12.47
C GLU A 75 3.93 19.11 12.07
N ALA A 76 5.14 18.71 12.44
CA ALA A 76 5.65 17.35 12.24
C ALA A 76 6.60 16.97 13.37
N ILE A 77 6.28 15.89 14.08
CA ILE A 77 7.09 15.34 15.17
C ILE A 77 7.50 13.93 14.74
N SER A 78 8.80 13.65 14.78
CA SER A 78 9.32 12.31 14.54
C SER A 78 10.14 11.86 15.74
N THR A 79 9.74 10.74 16.34
CA THR A 79 10.44 10.09 17.45
C THR A 79 10.77 8.64 17.09
N PRO A 80 11.68 7.98 17.83
CA PRO A 80 11.93 6.54 17.65
C PRO A 80 10.69 5.65 17.83
N TYR A 81 9.63 6.15 18.48
CA TYR A 81 8.42 5.39 18.80
C TYR A 81 7.24 5.71 17.88
N CYS A 82 7.10 6.97 17.47
CA CYS A 82 6.01 7.42 16.61
C CYS A 82 6.37 8.63 15.77
N THR A 83 5.64 8.78 14.68
CA THR A 83 5.60 9.99 13.86
C THR A 83 4.20 10.58 13.93
N ILE A 84 4.12 11.88 14.17
CA ILE A 84 2.89 12.64 14.25
C ILE A 84 2.97 13.79 13.26
N LYS A 85 1.97 13.92 12.39
CA LYS A 85 1.86 15.03 11.45
C LYS A 85 0.53 15.73 11.65
N ARG A 86 0.56 17.04 11.87
CA ARG A 86 -0.65 17.86 11.99
C ARG A 86 -1.31 18.02 10.62
N ARG A 87 -2.64 18.10 10.62
CA ARG A 87 -3.48 18.32 9.46
C ARG A 87 -4.12 19.71 9.54
N LEU A 88 -4.55 20.22 8.40
CA LEU A 88 -5.15 21.56 8.28
C LEU A 88 -6.44 21.72 9.11
N ASP A 89 -7.15 20.62 9.34
CA ASP A 89 -8.37 20.56 10.18
C ASP A 89 -8.08 20.49 11.69
N GLY A 90 -6.82 20.62 12.11
CA GLY A 90 -6.39 20.53 13.51
C GLY A 90 -6.26 19.11 14.05
N SER A 91 -6.62 18.08 13.28
CA SER A 91 -6.34 16.68 13.64
C SER A 91 -4.89 16.29 13.36
N CYS A 92 -4.47 15.15 13.88
CA CYS A 92 -3.13 14.61 13.66
C CYS A 92 -3.20 13.22 12.99
N THR A 93 -2.32 12.98 12.02
CA THR A 93 -2.00 11.64 11.52
C THR A 93 -0.87 11.07 12.36
N LEU A 94 -1.07 9.87 12.88
CA LEU A 94 -0.16 9.17 13.80
C LEU A 94 0.26 7.85 13.17
N ALA A 95 1.55 7.52 13.23
CA ALA A 95 2.07 6.22 12.85
C ALA A 95 3.09 5.73 13.89
N ILE A 96 3.09 4.43 14.19
CA ILE A 96 4.11 3.84 15.06
C ILE A 96 5.39 3.62 14.24
N SER A 97 6.50 4.15 14.75
CA SER A 97 7.81 4.05 14.10
C SER A 97 8.36 2.62 14.19
N GLY A 98 8.94 2.14 13.08
CA GLY A 98 9.66 0.87 13.03
C GLY A 98 8.80 -0.40 13.09
N LYS A 99 7.54 -0.31 13.52
CA LYS A 99 6.63 -1.46 13.66
C LYS A 99 5.79 -1.64 12.40
N ALA A 100 5.87 -2.81 11.80
CA ALA A 100 5.07 -3.18 10.63
C ALA A 100 4.82 -4.69 10.57
N ASN A 101 3.92 -5.11 9.70
CA ASN A 101 3.80 -6.51 9.30
C ASN A 101 4.43 -6.69 7.91
N LEU A 102 5.42 -7.57 7.83
CA LEU A 102 5.87 -8.11 6.55
C LEU A 102 5.04 -9.36 6.29
N GLU A 103 4.13 -9.27 5.33
CA GLU A 103 3.34 -10.43 4.93
C GLU A 103 4.18 -11.29 3.98
N ILE A 104 4.28 -12.58 4.28
CA ILE A 104 4.88 -13.54 3.36
C ILE A 104 3.88 -13.73 2.23
N THR A 105 4.30 -13.42 1.00
CA THR A 105 3.48 -13.53 -0.21
C THR A 105 4.29 -14.24 -1.30
N PRO A 106 3.64 -14.82 -2.33
CA PRO A 106 4.36 -15.45 -3.44
C PRO A 106 5.33 -14.50 -4.14
N GLN A 107 4.98 -13.22 -4.28
CA GLN A 107 5.90 -12.23 -4.83
C GLN A 107 7.08 -11.96 -3.91
N ALA A 108 6.87 -11.87 -2.58
CA ALA A 108 7.96 -11.70 -1.63
C ALA A 108 8.92 -12.90 -1.62
N ILE A 109 8.41 -14.12 -1.84
CA ILE A 109 9.24 -15.32 -2.01
C ILE A 109 10.04 -15.23 -3.30
N ARG A 110 9.38 -14.87 -4.41
CA ARG A 110 10.01 -14.69 -5.73
C ARG A 110 11.18 -13.69 -5.70
N TYR A 111 11.00 -12.56 -5.03
CA TYR A 111 12.00 -11.50 -4.90
C TYR A 111 12.73 -11.52 -3.55
N SER A 112 12.79 -12.69 -2.90
CA SER A 112 13.38 -12.81 -1.57
C SER A 112 14.86 -12.44 -1.59
N ARG A 113 15.62 -12.82 -2.61
CA ARG A 113 17.07 -12.59 -2.70
C ARG A 113 17.42 -11.10 -2.72
N GLU A 114 16.59 -10.30 -3.38
CA GLU A 114 16.75 -8.85 -3.55
C GLU A 114 16.52 -8.10 -2.23
N PHE A 115 15.59 -8.57 -1.40
CA PHE A 115 15.17 -7.85 -0.20
C PHE A 115 15.60 -8.48 1.13
N MET A 116 16.04 -9.75 1.15
CA MET A 116 16.37 -10.48 2.39
C MET A 116 17.42 -9.76 3.26
N PRO A 117 18.51 -9.17 2.71
CA PRO A 117 19.49 -8.47 3.55
C PRO A 117 18.88 -7.28 4.32
N GLN A 118 17.95 -6.56 3.70
CA GLN A 118 17.24 -5.44 4.33
C GLN A 118 16.20 -5.94 5.33
N PHE A 119 15.50 -7.02 4.99
CA PHE A 119 14.52 -7.62 5.90
C PHE A 119 15.17 -8.16 7.17
N ILE A 120 16.29 -8.91 7.07
CA ILE A 120 17.01 -9.46 8.23
C ILE A 120 17.37 -8.36 9.24
N ARG A 121 17.84 -7.21 8.77
CA ARG A 121 18.16 -6.05 9.62
C ARG A 121 16.94 -5.48 10.34
N ARG A 122 15.74 -5.65 9.78
CA ARG A 122 14.46 -5.13 10.30
C ARG A 122 13.59 -6.18 10.99
N LEU A 123 13.94 -7.47 10.94
CA LEU A 123 13.15 -8.56 11.53
C LEU A 123 12.86 -8.35 13.02
N LYS A 124 13.75 -7.69 13.78
CA LYS A 124 13.52 -7.35 15.19
C LYS A 124 12.33 -6.41 15.43
N ASN A 125 11.96 -5.61 14.42
CA ASN A 125 10.90 -4.61 14.51
C ASN A 125 9.65 -4.94 13.69
N VAL A 126 9.70 -6.02 12.90
CA VAL A 126 8.63 -6.40 11.97
C VAL A 126 8.05 -7.75 12.38
N LYS A 127 6.73 -7.86 12.40
CA LYS A 127 6.08 -9.17 12.56
C LYS A 127 5.96 -9.82 11.19
N LEU A 128 6.48 -11.04 11.08
CA LEU A 128 6.14 -11.91 9.94
C LEU A 128 4.71 -12.42 10.13
N GLY A 129 3.95 -12.44 9.05
CA GLY A 129 2.60 -12.99 9.05
C GLY A 129 2.25 -13.56 7.70
N ILE A 130 1.35 -14.55 7.70
CA ILE A 130 0.64 -14.98 6.49
C ILE A 130 -0.77 -14.46 6.64
N GLY A 131 -1.22 -13.65 5.69
CA GLY A 131 -2.49 -12.94 5.76
C GLY A 131 -3.25 -12.95 4.45
N LYS A 132 -4.29 -12.12 4.36
CA LYS A 132 -5.12 -11.99 3.16
C LYS A 132 -4.32 -11.60 1.91
N LEU A 133 -3.16 -10.94 2.07
CA LEU A 133 -2.28 -10.58 0.95
C LEU A 133 -1.64 -11.78 0.25
N PHE A 134 -1.64 -12.96 0.88
CA PHE A 134 -1.17 -14.18 0.23
C PHE A 134 -2.14 -14.64 -0.88
N LEU A 135 -3.44 -14.44 -0.66
CA LEU A 135 -4.51 -14.93 -1.55
C LEU A 135 -5.09 -13.83 -2.46
N SER A 136 -5.09 -12.58 -2.00
CA SER A 136 -5.70 -11.42 -2.66
C SER A 136 -4.76 -10.21 -2.68
N GLY A 137 -4.88 -9.34 -3.69
CA GLY A 137 -4.03 -8.15 -3.83
C GLY A 137 -2.79 -8.36 -4.72
N PRO A 138 -1.92 -7.35 -4.84
CA PRO A 138 -0.90 -7.27 -5.89
C PRO A 138 0.20 -8.33 -5.80
N ASP A 139 0.56 -8.74 -4.59
CA ASP A 139 1.66 -9.67 -4.32
C ASP A 139 1.19 -11.13 -4.19
N SER A 140 -0.12 -11.36 -4.34
CA SER A 140 -0.80 -12.61 -4.02
C SER A 140 -0.58 -13.73 -5.04
N LEU A 141 -0.97 -14.94 -4.69
CA LEU A 141 -0.93 -16.09 -5.59
C LEU A 141 -1.83 -15.89 -6.81
N SER A 142 -3.03 -15.35 -6.60
CA SER A 142 -3.97 -15.05 -7.69
C SER A 142 -3.38 -14.02 -8.64
N ALA A 143 -2.67 -13.00 -8.15
CA ALA A 143 -1.94 -12.07 -9.01
C ALA A 143 -0.77 -12.72 -9.75
N LEU A 144 -0.03 -13.61 -9.09
CA LEU A 144 1.08 -14.32 -9.73
C LEU A 144 0.59 -15.26 -10.84
N LEU A 145 -0.57 -15.90 -10.67
CA LEU A 145 -1.12 -16.88 -11.60
C LEU A 145 -2.08 -16.28 -12.64
N ALA A 146 -2.63 -15.08 -12.39
CA ALA A 146 -3.54 -14.42 -13.32
C ALA A 146 -2.86 -14.24 -14.67
N THR A 147 -3.51 -14.72 -15.73
CA THR A 147 -3.08 -14.58 -17.12
C THR A 147 -3.70 -13.37 -17.81
N ASP A 148 -4.84 -12.88 -17.30
CA ASP A 148 -5.52 -11.70 -17.84
C ASP A 148 -5.28 -10.43 -17.00
N GLY A 149 -5.68 -9.29 -17.58
CA GLY A 149 -5.62 -7.97 -16.92
C GLY A 149 -6.86 -7.64 -16.08
N ARG A 150 -7.83 -8.55 -15.92
CA ARG A 150 -9.07 -8.26 -15.20
C ARG A 150 -8.89 -8.23 -13.68
N ILE A 151 -7.77 -8.77 -13.18
CA ILE A 151 -7.45 -8.74 -11.76
C ILE A 151 -7.45 -7.31 -11.15
N PHE A 152 -7.13 -6.31 -11.97
CA PHE A 152 -7.14 -4.90 -11.58
C PHE A 152 -8.57 -4.36 -11.38
N GLU A 153 -9.57 -4.98 -12.00
CA GLU A 153 -11.00 -4.63 -11.86
C GLU A 153 -11.59 -5.21 -10.57
N THR A 154 -11.09 -6.37 -10.12
CA THR A 154 -11.54 -7.04 -8.90
C THR A 154 -10.93 -6.41 -7.65
N ASN A 155 -9.70 -5.88 -7.72
CA ASN A 155 -8.99 -5.27 -6.59
C ASN A 155 -8.63 -3.82 -6.88
N ARG A 156 -9.66 -2.97 -7.07
CA ARG A 156 -9.50 -1.55 -7.43
C ARG A 156 -8.86 -0.72 -6.33
N GLU A 157 -9.23 -1.03 -5.09
CA GLU A 157 -8.70 -0.38 -3.90
C GLU A 157 -8.06 -1.45 -3.03
N LEU A 158 -6.78 -1.27 -2.74
CA LEU A 158 -6.07 -2.13 -1.80
C LEU A 158 -6.36 -1.65 -0.38
N ASP A 159 -7.58 -1.91 0.09
CA ASP A 159 -7.96 -1.62 1.47
C ASP A 159 -7.72 -2.86 2.34
N LEU A 160 -6.81 -2.72 3.30
CA LEU A 160 -6.52 -3.75 4.29
C LEU A 160 -6.94 -3.21 5.64
N PRO A 161 -7.64 -4.01 6.47
CA PRO A 161 -8.06 -3.55 7.78
C PRO A 161 -6.85 -3.11 8.62
N PRO A 162 -7.01 -2.24 9.61
CA PRO A 162 -5.91 -1.84 10.46
C PRO A 162 -5.34 -3.04 11.25
N LEU A 163 -4.03 -3.03 11.49
CA LEU A 163 -3.37 -3.99 12.36
C LEU A 163 -3.78 -3.73 13.81
N LYS A 164 -4.80 -4.45 14.29
CA LYS A 164 -5.39 -4.28 15.64
C LYS A 164 -4.35 -4.25 16.76
N TRP A 165 -3.28 -5.05 16.65
CA TRP A 165 -2.21 -5.08 17.65
C TRP A 165 -1.41 -3.76 17.70
N LEU A 166 -1.23 -3.10 16.56
CA LEU A 166 -0.55 -1.81 16.45
C LEU A 166 -1.43 -0.70 17.02
N VAL A 167 -2.74 -0.76 16.72
CA VAL A 167 -3.73 0.17 17.30
C VAL A 167 -3.78 0.06 18.83
N ARG A 168 -3.79 -1.17 19.38
CA ARG A 168 -3.74 -1.41 20.83
C ARG A 168 -2.44 -0.92 21.45
N MET A 169 -1.30 -1.10 20.76
CA MET A 169 0.00 -0.59 21.20
C MET A 169 -0.01 0.93 21.29
N TRP A 170 -0.56 1.61 20.29
CA TRP A 170 -0.72 3.07 20.29
C TRP A 170 -1.57 3.54 21.47
N TRP A 171 -2.75 2.93 21.67
CA TRP A 171 -3.64 3.26 22.79
C TRP A 171 -2.96 3.16 24.16
N ARG A 172 -2.16 2.11 24.36
CA ARG A 172 -1.42 1.91 25.62
C ARG A 172 -0.28 2.91 25.80
N ALA A 173 0.41 3.29 24.73
CA ALA A 173 1.60 4.13 24.79
C ALA A 173 1.28 5.64 24.81
N CYS A 174 0.29 6.08 24.04
CA CYS A 174 0.08 7.51 23.76
C CYS A 174 -1.19 8.09 24.38
N ALA A 175 -2.25 7.29 24.53
CA ALA A 175 -3.54 7.83 24.99
C ALA A 175 -3.74 7.73 26.52
N ARG A 176 -3.16 6.71 27.16
CA ARG A 176 -3.24 6.53 28.63
C ARG A 176 -2.63 7.68 29.47
N PRO A 177 -1.57 8.38 29.02
CA PRO A 177 -0.97 9.50 29.79
C PRO A 177 -1.63 10.87 29.57
N SER A 178 -2.62 10.99 28.67
CA SER A 178 -3.10 12.30 28.20
C SER A 178 -4.60 12.51 28.55
N PRO A 179 -4.96 13.49 29.40
CA PRO A 179 -6.33 13.71 29.88
C PRO A 179 -7.39 13.94 28.78
N SER A 180 -6.98 14.29 27.57
CA SER A 180 -7.86 14.62 26.43
C SER A 180 -8.30 13.44 25.55
N TRP A 181 -7.83 12.20 25.79
CA TRP A 181 -8.16 11.03 24.94
C TRP A 181 -8.87 9.94 25.75
N THR A 182 -10.16 10.12 26.00
CA THR A 182 -10.89 9.34 27.02
C THR A 182 -11.48 8.01 26.54
N SER A 183 -11.45 7.66 25.25
CA SER A 183 -11.99 6.35 24.82
C SER A 183 -11.49 5.84 23.45
N PRO A 184 -11.30 4.51 23.28
CA PRO A 184 -10.99 3.91 22.00
C PRO A 184 -12.12 4.18 20.98
N PRO A 185 -11.81 4.53 19.72
CA PRO A 185 -12.83 4.78 18.72
C PRO A 185 -13.65 3.50 18.52
N SER A 186 -14.96 3.60 18.73
CA SER A 186 -15.92 2.50 18.64
C SER A 186 -16.43 2.23 17.23
N ASP A 187 -15.86 2.85 16.19
CA ASP A 187 -16.29 2.60 14.82
C ASP A 187 -15.07 2.60 13.89
N THR A 188 -14.70 1.39 13.45
CA THR A 188 -13.76 1.20 12.33
C THR A 188 -14.55 1.24 11.04
N ARG A 189 -14.83 2.45 10.54
CA ARG A 189 -15.02 2.67 9.11
C ARG A 189 -13.93 3.62 8.63
N ALA A 190 -13.09 3.07 7.76
CA ALA A 190 -12.16 3.80 6.91
C ALA A 190 -12.96 4.59 5.87
#